data_AF-A0A662HPC6-F1
#
_entry.id   AF-A0A662HPC6-F1
#
_cell.length_a   1.000
_cell.length_b   1.000
_cell.length_c   1.000
_cell.angle_alpha   90.00
_cell.angle_beta   90.00
_cell.angle_gamma   90.00
#
_symmetry.space_group_name_H-M   'P 1'
#
loop_
_entity.id
_entity.type
_entity.pdbx_description
1 polymer ?
#
loop_
_entity_poly.entity_id
_entity_poly.type
_entity_poly.pdbx_seq_one_letter_code
_entity_poly.pdbx_strand_id
1 'polypeptide(L)'
;RYVLPQAVTTKIVVTMNARELRHFFGLRTCLKAQWEIRYVAWKMREELLKVHPLLFKWTGPRCINIENVTRKGEPITVEDILSNKAMLTIERCPENIVARNIPRCIKSALSIVSILENRAYNVVD
;
A
#
# COMPACT_ATOMS: atom_id res chain seq x y z
N ARG A 1 -17.17 1.74 -30.11
CA ARG A 1 -17.03 2.08 -28.66
C ARG A 1 -16.19 3.36 -28.43
N TYR A 2 -16.08 4.26 -29.42
CA TYR A 2 -15.20 5.45 -29.36
C TYR A 2 -15.79 6.63 -28.59
N VAL A 3 -17.12 6.72 -28.50
CA VAL A 3 -17.83 7.81 -27.80
C VAL A 3 -17.98 7.51 -26.30
N LEU A 4 -17.68 6.29 -25.84
CA LEU A 4 -17.84 5.95 -24.42
C LEU A 4 -16.76 6.65 -23.57
N PRO A 5 -17.15 7.27 -22.44
CA PRO A 5 -16.21 7.91 -21.53
C PRO A 5 -15.34 6.89 -20.79
N GLN A 6 -14.22 7.34 -20.21
CA GLN A 6 -13.29 6.48 -19.46
C GLN A 6 -13.89 5.89 -18.17
N ALA A 7 -14.91 6.53 -17.61
CA ALA A 7 -15.57 6.12 -16.37
C ALA A 7 -16.59 4.98 -16.54
N VAL A 8 -16.69 4.37 -17.73
CA VAL A 8 -17.56 3.21 -17.93
C VAL A 8 -17.02 2.02 -17.16
N THR A 9 -17.89 1.39 -16.38
CA THR A 9 -17.54 0.22 -15.57
C THR A 9 -17.18 -0.96 -16.47
N THR A 10 -16.10 -1.64 -16.11
CA THR A 10 -15.65 -2.87 -16.79
C THR A 10 -15.33 -3.93 -15.74
N LYS A 11 -15.54 -5.20 -16.11
CA LYS A 11 -15.19 -6.34 -15.27
C LYS A 11 -13.93 -6.96 -15.84
N ILE A 12 -12.90 -7.10 -15.01
CA ILE A 12 -11.59 -7.60 -15.41
C ILE A 12 -11.21 -8.71 -14.44
N VAL A 13 -10.77 -9.85 -14.96
CA VAL A 13 -10.14 -10.91 -14.18
C VAL A 13 -8.63 -10.79 -14.37
N VAL A 14 -7.89 -10.76 -13.26
CA VAL A 14 -6.43 -10.57 -13.25
C VAL A 14 -5.80 -11.72 -12.49
N THR A 15 -4.81 -12.36 -13.11
CA THR A 15 -3.96 -13.39 -12.50
C THR A 15 -2.53 -12.88 -12.44
N MET A 16 -1.91 -12.89 -11.27
CA MET A 16 -0.54 -12.39 -11.06
C MET A 16 0.21 -13.31 -10.11
N ASN A 17 1.50 -13.50 -10.37
CA ASN A 17 2.38 -14.21 -9.46
C ASN A 17 2.64 -13.38 -8.18
N ALA A 18 3.07 -14.03 -7.10
CA ALA A 18 3.37 -13.33 -5.83
C ALA A 18 4.42 -12.21 -5.99
N ARG A 19 5.41 -12.42 -6.87
CA ARG A 19 6.44 -11.42 -7.20
C ARG A 19 5.84 -10.18 -7.87
N GLU A 20 4.95 -10.40 -8.83
CA GLU A 20 4.26 -9.33 -9.57
C GLU A 20 3.32 -8.55 -8.64
N LEU A 21 2.60 -9.25 -7.75
CA LEU A 21 1.77 -8.62 -6.73
C LEU A 21 2.60 -7.72 -5.80
N ARG A 22 3.77 -8.18 -5.36
CA ARG A 22 4.68 -7.38 -4.53
C ARG A 22 5.10 -6.09 -5.23
N HIS A 23 5.43 -6.17 -6.52
CA HIS A 23 5.77 -5.02 -7.35
C HIS A 23 4.56 -4.10 -7.56
N PHE A 24 3.39 -4.66 -7.87
CA PHE A 24 2.13 -3.93 -8.06
C PHE A 24 1.79 -3.11 -6.81
N PHE A 25 1.87 -3.69 -5.62
CA PHE A 25 1.63 -2.96 -4.37
C PHE A 25 2.64 -1.84 -4.16
N GLY A 26 3.92 -2.06 -4.48
CA GLY A 26 4.95 -1.02 -4.43
C GLY A 26 4.57 0.25 -5.20
N LEU A 27 3.94 0.09 -6.38
CA LEU A 27 3.54 1.20 -7.24
C LEU A 27 2.16 1.76 -6.92
N ARG A 28 1.18 0.91 -6.61
CA ARG A 28 -0.24 1.30 -6.59
C ARG A 28 -0.77 1.65 -5.20
N THR A 29 -0.08 1.28 -4.13
CA THR A 29 -0.49 1.68 -2.76
C THR A 29 0.04 3.07 -2.35
N CYS A 30 0.94 3.67 -3.13
CA CYS A 30 1.51 4.99 -2.85
C CYS A 30 0.48 6.12 -3.02
N LEU A 31 0.62 7.21 -2.26
CA LEU A 31 -0.23 8.40 -2.36
C LEU A 31 -0.19 9.07 -3.75
N LYS A 32 0.90 8.92 -4.50
CA LYS A 32 1.01 9.45 -5.87
C LYS A 32 0.19 8.67 -6.91
N ALA A 33 -0.18 7.42 -6.61
CA ALA A 33 -1.05 6.66 -7.50
C ALA A 33 -2.46 7.25 -7.49
N GLN A 34 -3.17 7.14 -8.62
CA GLN A 34 -4.57 7.54 -8.73
C GLN A 34 -5.40 6.84 -7.65
N TRP A 35 -6.34 7.55 -7.04
CA TRP A 35 -7.01 7.08 -5.84
C TRP A 35 -7.86 5.81 -6.10
N GLU A 36 -8.44 5.65 -7.30
CA GLU A 36 -9.26 4.50 -7.69
C GLU A 36 -8.43 3.20 -7.67
N ILE A 37 -7.28 3.19 -8.37
CA ILE A 37 -6.40 2.02 -8.38
C ILE A 37 -5.74 1.78 -7.02
N ARG A 38 -5.50 2.85 -6.26
CA ARG A 38 -4.97 2.75 -4.90
C ARG A 38 -5.96 2.06 -3.97
N TYR A 39 -7.24 2.42 -4.04
CA TYR A 39 -8.30 1.74 -3.31
C TYR A 39 -8.32 0.24 -3.64
N VAL A 40 -8.35 -0.11 -4.93
CA VAL A 40 -8.32 -1.52 -5.37
C VAL A 40 -7.07 -2.23 -4.85
N ALA A 41 -5.89 -1.61 -4.93
CA ALA A 41 -4.64 -2.21 -4.48
C ALA A 41 -4.62 -2.48 -2.97
N TRP A 42 -5.15 -1.58 -2.14
CA TRP A 42 -5.25 -1.81 -0.69
C TRP A 42 -6.25 -2.93 -0.36
N LYS A 43 -7.41 -2.98 -1.03
CA LYS A 43 -8.36 -4.09 -0.87
C LYS A 43 -7.77 -5.43 -1.29
N MET A 44 -7.04 -5.48 -2.40
CA MET A 44 -6.31 -6.68 -2.83
C MET A 44 -5.27 -7.11 -1.79
N ARG A 45 -4.53 -6.17 -1.20
CA ARG A 45 -3.57 -6.50 -0.13
C ARG A 45 -4.30 -7.07 1.11
N GLU A 46 -5.43 -6.50 1.51
CA GLU A 46 -6.22 -6.97 2.66
C GLU A 46 -6.65 -8.44 2.49
N GLU A 47 -7.21 -8.80 1.33
CA GLU A 47 -7.61 -10.18 1.05
C GLU A 47 -6.42 -11.15 0.99
N LEU A 48 -5.30 -10.71 0.42
CA LEU A 48 -4.09 -11.54 0.37
C LEU A 48 -3.44 -11.76 1.74
N LEU A 49 -3.56 -10.80 2.66
CA LEU A 49 -3.10 -10.96 4.03
C LEU A 49 -3.91 -12.04 4.77
N LYS A 50 -5.21 -12.15 4.50
CA LYS A 50 -6.07 -13.20 5.06
C LYS A 50 -5.64 -14.59 4.57
N VAL A 51 -5.25 -14.72 3.30
CA VAL A 51 -4.86 -16.00 2.69
C VAL A 51 -3.41 -16.39 3.02
N HIS A 52 -2.46 -15.46 2.83
CA HIS A 52 -1.02 -15.71 2.97
C HIS A 52 -0.31 -14.58 3.71
N PRO A 53 -0.47 -14.46 5.04
CA PRO A 53 0.10 -13.36 5.82
C PRO A 53 1.63 -13.32 5.80
N LEU A 54 2.28 -14.48 5.81
CA LEU A 54 3.75 -14.58 5.81
C LEU A 54 4.39 -13.97 4.55
N LEU A 55 3.71 -14.08 3.41
CA LEU A 55 4.19 -13.50 2.16
C LEU A 55 3.89 -12.00 2.08
N PHE A 56 2.69 -11.57 2.51
CA PHE A 56 2.20 -10.22 2.23
C PHE A 56 2.33 -9.21 3.37
N LYS A 57 2.70 -9.61 4.61
CA LYS A 57 2.78 -8.69 5.76
C LYS A 57 3.68 -7.48 5.55
N TRP A 58 4.83 -7.67 4.90
CA TRP A 58 5.79 -6.60 4.63
C TRP A 58 5.59 -5.90 3.28
N THR A 59 4.48 -6.19 2.59
CA THR A 59 4.17 -5.55 1.31
C THR A 59 3.46 -4.24 1.52
N GLY A 60 3.70 -3.28 0.63
CA GLY A 60 3.17 -1.93 0.75
C GLY A 60 3.84 -1.00 -0.27
N PRO A 61 3.79 0.32 -0.03
CA PRO A 61 4.43 1.29 -0.91
C PRO A 61 5.95 1.13 -0.92
N ARG A 62 6.61 1.60 -1.99
CA ARG A 62 8.08 1.44 -2.16
C ARG A 62 8.92 1.95 -0.99
N CYS A 63 8.44 2.94 -0.22
CA CYS A 63 9.14 3.41 0.98
C CYS A 63 9.36 2.28 2.01
N ILE A 64 8.40 1.37 2.16
CA ILE A 64 8.50 0.23 3.08
C ILE A 64 9.43 -0.83 2.51
N ASN A 65 9.30 -1.11 1.20
CA ASN A 65 10.18 -2.08 0.55
C ASN A 65 11.65 -1.68 0.68
N ILE A 66 11.96 -0.40 0.50
CA ILE A 66 13.34 0.11 0.61
C ILE A 66 13.78 0.17 2.07
N GLU A 67 12.92 0.61 2.99
CA GLU A 67 13.24 0.57 4.42
C GLU A 67 13.62 -0.86 4.85
N ASN A 68 12.82 -1.87 4.46
CA ASN A 68 13.08 -3.26 4.80
C ASN A 68 14.33 -3.86 4.13
N VAL A 69 14.84 -3.25 3.06
CA VAL A 69 16.11 -3.64 2.42
C VAL A 69 17.30 -2.96 3.11
N THR A 70 17.15 -1.71 3.52
CA THR A 70 18.23 -0.93 4.15
C THR A 70 18.39 -1.23 5.64
N ARG A 71 17.30 -1.61 6.31
CA ARG A 71 17.26 -1.86 7.75
C ARG A 71 18.04 -3.14 8.09
N LYS A 72 18.93 -3.06 9.08
CA LYS A 72 19.72 -4.19 9.59
C LYS A 72 18.99 -5.06 10.62
N GLY A 73 17.91 -4.53 11.22
CA GLY A 73 17.08 -5.23 12.19
C GLY A 73 15.89 -5.94 11.56
N GLU A 74 14.88 -6.24 12.37
CA GLU A 74 13.67 -6.90 11.88
C GLU A 74 12.89 -6.02 10.88
N PRO A 75 12.32 -6.64 9.83
CA PRO A 75 11.53 -5.93 8.83
C PRO A 75 10.22 -5.45 9.43
N ILE A 76 9.87 -4.21 9.10
CA ILE A 76 8.68 -3.52 9.60
C ILE A 76 7.48 -3.71 8.68
N THR A 77 6.29 -3.71 9.26
CA THR A 77 5.03 -3.79 8.53
C THR A 77 4.45 -2.38 8.26
N VAL A 78 3.43 -2.29 7.41
CA VAL A 78 2.69 -1.03 7.19
C VAL A 78 2.05 -0.58 8.50
N GLU A 79 1.52 -1.55 9.24
CA GLU A 79 0.78 -1.39 10.48
C GLU A 79 1.69 -0.83 11.59
N ASP A 80 2.92 -1.34 11.71
CA ASP A 80 3.89 -0.84 12.70
C ASP A 80 4.31 0.63 12.46
N ILE A 81 4.36 1.05 11.19
CA ILE A 81 4.65 2.44 10.83
C ILE A 81 3.50 3.36 11.24
N LEU A 82 2.25 2.90 11.06
CA LEU A 82 1.07 3.67 11.45
C LEU A 82 0.95 3.80 12.97
N SER A 83 1.34 2.77 13.71
CA SER A 83 1.41 2.78 15.17
C SER A 83 2.61 3.55 15.74
N ASN A 84 3.47 4.15 14.90
CA ASN A 84 4.71 4.84 15.29
C ASN A 84 5.66 3.99 16.16
N LYS A 85 5.68 2.66 16.00
CA LYS A 85 6.50 1.77 16.84
C LYS A 85 8.01 1.89 16.56
N ALA A 86 8.40 2.35 15.37
CA ALA A 86 9.81 2.44 14.99
C ALA A 86 10.09 3.66 14.10
N MET A 87 11.27 4.27 14.28
CA MET A 87 11.80 5.24 13.34
C MET A 87 12.29 4.54 12.07
N LEU A 88 12.08 5.20 10.93
CA LEU A 88 12.59 4.77 9.63
C LEU A 88 14.08 5.10 9.54
N THR A 89 14.84 4.16 8.96
CA THR A 89 16.28 4.30 8.71
C THR A 89 16.53 5.16 7.47
N ILE A 90 15.64 5.10 6.48
CA ILE A 90 15.74 5.90 5.26
C ILE A 90 15.55 7.40 5.55
N GLU A 91 16.39 8.27 4.97
CA GLU A 91 16.22 9.72 5.08
C GLU A 91 15.05 10.23 4.23
N ARG A 92 14.88 9.64 3.05
CA ARG A 92 13.85 10.01 2.07
C ARG A 92 13.33 8.78 1.34
N CYS A 93 12.07 8.84 0.92
CA CYS A 93 11.50 7.83 0.04
C CYS A 93 11.85 8.07 -1.44
N PRO A 94 11.59 7.11 -2.36
CA PRO A 94 11.79 7.29 -3.81
C PRO A 94 11.05 8.46 -4.43
N GLU A 95 9.97 8.89 -3.78
CA GLU A 95 9.16 10.03 -4.20
C GLU A 95 9.64 11.35 -3.58
N ASN A 96 10.82 11.33 -2.96
CA ASN A 96 11.50 12.46 -2.32
C ASN A 96 10.76 13.07 -1.11
N ILE A 97 10.02 12.25 -0.37
CA ILE A 97 9.36 12.64 0.89
C ILE A 97 10.33 12.36 2.04
N VAL A 98 10.53 13.35 2.91
CA VAL A 98 11.35 13.23 4.13
C VAL A 98 10.79 12.16 5.06
N ALA A 99 11.66 11.35 5.68
CA ALA A 99 11.33 10.23 6.57
C ALA A 99 10.20 10.52 7.57
N ARG A 100 10.29 11.67 8.26
CA ARG A 100 9.32 12.13 9.25
C ARG A 100 7.87 12.24 8.73
N ASN A 101 7.72 12.48 7.42
CA ASN A 101 6.42 12.65 6.77
C ASN A 101 5.88 11.35 6.16
N ILE A 102 6.69 10.28 6.10
CA ILE A 102 6.29 9.01 5.48
C ILE A 102 5.07 8.39 6.19
N PRO A 103 4.99 8.32 7.55
CA PRO A 103 3.82 7.78 8.22
C PRO A 103 2.54 8.55 7.87
N ARG A 104 2.61 9.89 7.84
CA ARG A 104 1.50 10.75 7.41
C ARG A 104 1.10 10.48 5.97
N CYS A 105 2.08 10.32 5.08
CA CYS A 105 1.83 10.01 3.67
C CYS A 105 1.09 8.67 3.50
N ILE A 106 1.51 7.62 4.23
CA ILE A 106 0.85 6.31 4.22
C ILE A 106 -0.56 6.42 4.80
N LYS A 107 -0.75 7.15 5.89
CA LYS A 107 -2.08 7.40 6.47
C LYS A 107 -3.02 8.08 5.47
N SER A 108 -2.54 9.09 4.74
CA SER A 108 -3.30 9.72 3.66
C SER A 108 -3.56 8.79 2.47
N ALA A 109 -2.65 7.85 2.19
CA ALA A 109 -2.85 6.87 1.12
C ALA A 109 -3.98 5.89 1.47
N LEU A 110 -4.09 5.51 2.75
CA LEU A 110 -5.11 4.60 3.29
C LEU A 110 -6.46 5.27 3.55
N SER A 111 -6.51 6.59 3.75
CA SER A 111 -7.76 7.30 4.08
C SER A 111 -8.86 7.08 3.04
N ILE A 112 -8.50 6.81 1.78
CA ILE A 112 -9.48 6.53 0.72
C ILE A 112 -10.33 5.29 1.02
N VAL A 113 -9.77 4.26 1.65
CA VAL A 113 -10.52 3.05 2.00
C VAL A 113 -11.55 3.39 3.08
N SER A 114 -11.13 4.13 4.12
CA SER A 114 -12.04 4.56 5.18
C SER A 114 -13.18 5.45 4.65
N ILE A 115 -12.88 6.36 3.70
CA ILE A 115 -13.85 7.27 3.10
C ILE A 115 -14.91 6.51 2.31
N LEU A 116 -14.50 5.52 1.51
CA LEU A 116 -15.43 4.81 0.62
C LEU A 116 -16.23 3.71 1.32
N GLU A 117 -15.71 3.13 2.41
CA GLU A 117 -16.38 2.03 3.11
C GLU A 117 -17.24 2.46 4.31
N ASN A 118 -17.25 3.75 4.68
CA ASN A 118 -17.88 4.24 5.92
C ASN A 118 -17.47 3.43 7.17
N ARG A 119 -16.28 2.81 7.13
CA ARG A 119 -15.72 1.96 8.19
C ARG A 119 -14.39 2.56 8.60
N ALA A 120 -14.17 2.69 9.91
CA ALA A 120 -12.82 2.94 10.41
C ALA A 120 -11.95 1.77 9.95
N TYR A 121 -10.84 2.05 9.28
CA TYR A 121 -9.88 1.03 8.88
C TYR A 121 -9.31 0.41 10.15
N ASN A 122 -9.94 -0.67 10.61
CA ASN A 122 -9.49 -1.43 11.77
C ASN A 122 -8.28 -2.22 11.33
N VAL A 123 -7.13 -1.91 11.94
CA VAL A 123 -5.91 -2.69 11.80
C VAL A 123 -6.24 -4.13 12.14
N VAL A 124 -5.99 -5.05 11.21
CA VAL A 124 -6.17 -6.48 11.45
C VAL A 124 -5.11 -6.88 12.48
N ASP A 125 -5.58 -7.36 13.65
CA ASP A 125 -4.75 -7.87 14.74
C ASP A 125 -3.89 -9.08 14.32
#